data_AF-A0A261U6I2-F1
#
_entry.id   AF-A0A261U6I2-F1
#
_cell.length_a   1.000
_cell.length_b   1.000
_cell.length_c   1.000
_cell.angle_alpha   90.00
_cell.angle_beta   90.00
_cell.angle_gamma   90.00
#
_symmetry.space_group_name_H-M   'P 1'
#
loop_
_entity.id
_entity.type
_entity.pdbx_description
1 polymer ?
#
loop_
_entity_poly.entity_id
_entity_poly.type
_entity_poly.pdbx_seq_one_letter_code
_entity_poly.pdbx_strand_id
1 'polypeptide(L)' 'MNEQKTDGDLIDALGGTSEVARLCDLTTGAVSQWRTNGIPRAWKKFLRLAKPRIFKAWERSR' A
#
# COMPACT_ATOMS: atom_id res chain seq x y z
N MET A 1 -5.59 -21.72 -6.57
CA MET A 1 -5.65 -20.85 -5.38
C MET A 1 -6.19 -19.48 -5.81
N ASN A 2 -7.27 -18.98 -5.21
CA ASN A 2 -7.72 -17.60 -5.41
C ASN A 2 -6.85 -16.69 -4.55
N GLU A 3 -5.82 -16.09 -5.15
CA GLU A 3 -4.92 -15.17 -4.46
C GLU A 3 -5.56 -13.77 -4.42
N GLN A 4 -6.43 -13.55 -3.43
CA GLN A 4 -6.96 -12.21 -3.19
C GLN A 4 -5.86 -11.32 -2.63
N LYS A 5 -5.49 -10.27 -3.36
CA LYS A 5 -4.42 -9.36 -2.93
C LYS A 5 -4.83 -8.51 -1.73
N THR A 6 -3.97 -8.55 -0.73
CA THR A 6 -4.06 -7.80 0.51
C THR A 6 -3.48 -6.39 0.35
N ASP A 7 -3.67 -5.57 1.38
CA ASP A 7 -2.98 -4.27 1.47
C ASP A 7 -1.46 -4.43 1.61
N GLY A 8 -0.98 -5.58 2.11
CA GLY A 8 0.45 -5.92 2.13
C GLY A 8 1.04 -6.04 0.72
N ASP A 9 0.32 -6.65 -0.21
CA ASP A 9 0.74 -6.78 -1.61
C ASP A 9 0.83 -5.42 -2.31
N LEU A 10 -0.04 -4.48 -1.94
CA LEU A 10 0.07 -3.10 -2.40
C LEU A 10 1.33 -2.43 -1.89
N ILE A 11 1.65 -2.60 -0.59
CA ILE A 11 2.85 -2.02 0.01
C ILE A 11 4.10 -2.57 -0.68
N ASP A 12 4.16 -3.87 -0.97
CA ASP A 12 5.29 -4.47 -1.68
C ASP A 12 5.40 -3.97 -3.12
N ALA A 13 4.28 -3.87 -3.84
CA ALA A 13 4.26 -3.31 -5.19
C ALA A 13 4.69 -1.84 -5.25
N LEU A 14 4.49 -1.09 -4.15
CA LEU A 14 4.92 0.31 -4.02
C LEU A 14 6.41 0.47 -3.65
N GLY A 15 7.14 -0.62 -3.42
CA GLY A 15 8.56 -0.62 -3.03
C GLY A 15 8.81 -1.04 -1.59
N GLY A 16 7.81 -1.59 -0.91
CA GLY A 16 7.91 -2.10 0.46
C GLY A 16 7.69 -1.04 1.54
N THR A 17 7.76 -1.48 2.80
CA THR A 17 7.42 -0.68 3.99
C THR A 17 8.24 0.61 4.09
N SER A 18 9.54 0.57 3.81
CA SER A 18 10.43 1.73 3.94
C SER A 18 10.15 2.82 2.90
N GLU A 19 9.90 2.43 1.64
CA GLU A 19 9.61 3.41 0.58
C GLU A 19 8.22 4.02 0.77
N VAL A 20 7.23 3.23 1.19
CA VAL A 20 5.89 3.75 1.53
C VAL A 20 5.95 4.67 2.75
N ALA A 21 6.77 4.36 3.76
CA ALA A 21 6.98 5.22 4.92
C ALA A 21 7.58 6.57 4.51
N ARG A 22 8.62 6.56 3.67
CA ARG A 22 9.25 7.77 3.12
C ARG A 22 8.27 8.58 2.26
N LEU A 23 7.45 7.92 1.44
CA LEU A 23 6.47 8.57 0.56
C LEU A 23 5.34 9.25 1.35
N CYS A 24 4.92 8.65 2.46
CA CYS A 24 3.85 9.14 3.32
C CYS A 24 4.34 10.05 4.45
N ASP A 25 5.65 10.24 4.59
CA ASP A 25 6.28 10.92 5.73
C ASP A 25 5.84 10.34 7.09
N LEU A 26 5.93 9.00 7.19
CA LEU A 26 5.56 8.23 8.37
C LEU A 26 6.71 7.36 8.84
N THR A 27 6.56 6.79 10.04
CA THR A 27 7.49 5.76 10.53
C THR A 27 7.27 4.44 9.78
N THR A 28 8.34 3.66 9.64
CA THR A 28 8.26 2.28 9.10
C THR A 28 7.34 1.39 9.94
N GLY A 29 7.29 1.61 11.27
CA GLY A 29 6.37 0.94 12.18
C GLY A 29 4.90 1.21 11.86
N ALA A 30 4.53 2.46 11.55
CA ALA A 30 3.16 2.81 11.17
C ALA A 30 2.73 2.09 9.89
N VAL A 31 3.61 2.04 8.88
CA VAL A 31 3.33 1.32 7.62
C VAL A 31 3.32 -0.20 7.82
N SER A 32 4.17 -0.75 8.70
CA SER A 32 4.16 -2.16 9.05
C SER A 32 2.81 -2.58 9.63
N GLN A 33 2.21 -1.75 10.50
CA GLN A 33 0.87 -1.99 11.06
C GLN A 33 -0.23 -2.03 10.00
N TRP A 34 -0.08 -1.33 8.87
CA TRP A 34 -1.07 -1.37 7.78
C TRP A 34 -1.17 -2.73 7.10
N ARG A 35 -0.12 -3.55 7.17
CA ARG A 35 -0.09 -4.89 6.57
C ARG A 35 -1.08 -5.83 7.27
N THR A 36 -1.29 -5.62 8.57
CA THR A 36 -2.21 -6.42 9.40
C THR A 36 -3.55 -5.74 9.59
N ASN A 37 -3.55 -4.43 9.84
CA ASN A 37 -4.76 -3.66 10.19
C ASN A 37 -5.45 -3.03 8.96
N GLY A 38 -4.81 -3.11 7.79
CA GLY A 38 -5.23 -2.42 6.58
C GLY A 38 -4.70 -0.99 6.49
N ILE A 39 -4.54 -0.50 5.26
CA ILE A 39 -4.12 0.88 5.00
C ILE A 39 -5.32 1.80 5.24
N PRO A 40 -5.19 2.87 6.06
CA PRO A 40 -6.25 3.83 6.28
C PRO A 40 -6.74 4.47 4.97
N ARG A 41 -8.05 4.76 4.89
CA ARG A 41 -8.69 5.25 3.66
C ARG A 41 -8.04 6.53 3.11
N ALA A 42 -7.59 7.44 3.98
CA ALA A 42 -6.90 8.67 3.57
C ALA A 42 -5.60 8.35 2.83
N TRP A 43 -4.79 7.43 3.37
CA TRP A 43 -3.54 6.97 2.76
C TRP A 43 -3.77 6.20 1.48
N LYS A 44 -4.83 5.37 1.37
CA LYS A 44 -5.19 4.75 0.08
C LYS A 44 -5.47 5.79 -1.01
N LYS A 45 -6.21 6.86 -0.68
CA LYS A 45 -6.46 7.95 -1.63
C LYS A 45 -5.16 8.66 -2.05
N PHE A 46 -4.29 8.94 -1.09
CA PHE A 46 -2.98 9.53 -1.36
C PHE A 46 -2.10 8.64 -2.26
N LEU A 47 -1.94 7.36 -1.92
CA LEU A 47 -1.15 6.39 -2.69
C LEU A 47 -1.70 6.21 -4.11
N ARG A 48 -3.02 6.25 -4.28
CA ARG A 48 -3.67 6.24 -5.59
C ARG A 48 -3.30 7.45 -6.45
N LEU A 49 -3.07 8.61 -5.84
CA LEU A 49 -2.62 9.82 -6.53
C LEU A 49 -1.10 9.85 -6.76
N ALA A 50 -0.32 9.38 -5.77
CA ALA A 50 1.15 9.41 -5.82
C ALA A 50 1.74 8.35 -6.77
N LYS A 51 1.15 7.15 -6.84
CA LYS A 51 1.61 6.03 -7.69
C LYS A 51 0.43 5.40 -8.44
N PRO A 52 -0.27 6.15 -9.33
CA PRO A 52 -1.54 5.72 -9.92
C PRO A 52 -1.44 4.45 -10.76
N ARG A 53 -0.30 4.24 -11.43
CA ARG A 53 -0.07 3.04 -12.26
C ARG A 53 -0.02 1.76 -11.41
N ILE A 54 0.79 1.77 -10.36
CA ILE A 54 0.96 0.64 -9.45
C ILE A 54 -0.35 0.36 -8.72
N PHE A 55 -0.99 1.40 -8.19
CA PHE A 55 -2.25 1.27 -7.46
C PHE A 55 -3.37 0.67 -8.33
N LYS A 56 -3.53 1.14 -9.58
CA LYS A 56 -4.53 0.59 -10.52
C LYS A 56 -4.23 -0.86 -10.91
N ALA A 57 -2.95 -1.24 -11.03
CA ALA A 57 -2.58 -2.63 -11.31
C ALA A 57 -2.96 -3.54 -10.14
N TRP A 58 -2.69 -3.13 -8.91
CA TRP A 58 -3.10 -3.86 -7.71
C TRP A 58 -4.63 -3.95 -7.59
N GLU A 59 -5.36 -2.86 -7.81
CA GLU A 59 -6.83 -2.81 -7.69
C GLU A 59 -7.55 -3.74 -8.69
N ARG A 60 -6.98 -3.94 -9.88
CA ARG A 60 -7.51 -4.88 -10.88
C ARG A 60 -7.27 -6.35 -10.56
N SER A 61 -6.32 -6.64 -9.68
CA SER A 61 -5.94 -8.00 -9.26
C SER A 61 -6.56 -8.40 -7.93
N ARG A 62 -7.50 -7.60 -7.41
CA ARG A 62 -8.13 -7.79 -6.12
C ARG A 62 -9.48 -8.48 -6.24
#